data_AF-A0A922LUM7-F1
#
_entry.id   AF-A0A922LUM7-F1
#
_cell.length_a   1.000
_cell.length_b   1.000
_cell.length_c   1.000
_cell.angle_alpha   90.00
_cell.angle_beta   90.00
_cell.angle_gamma   90.00
#
_symmetry.space_group_name_H-M   'P 1'
#
loop_
_entity.id
_entity.type
_entity.pdbx_description
1 polymer ?
#
loop_
_entity_poly.entity_id
_entity_poly.type
_entity_poly.pdbx_seq_one_letter_code
_entity_poly.pdbx_strand_id
1 'polypeptide(L)'
;MAELHCFGQILCAYGFPQKDLFCKWGLKAGCAWRLLEGLAEGETQVDCPLVGEKAYFCHPIDLHFATKGLQGWPKLHFQVWHHDWVGKNELFGYGFCHIPTSPGNHQVIRTF
;
A
#
# COMPACT_ATOMS: atom_id res chain seq x y z
N MET A 1 13.32 -11.89 -20.69
CA MET A 1 13.24 -11.12 -19.43
C MET A 1 11.91 -11.48 -18.81
N ALA A 2 11.86 -11.84 -17.54
CA ALA A 2 10.60 -12.19 -16.91
C ALA A 2 9.88 -10.91 -16.47
N GLU A 3 8.55 -10.93 -16.50
CA GLU A 3 7.72 -9.79 -16.12
C GLU A 3 6.76 -10.18 -14.99
N LEU A 4 6.40 -9.18 -14.19
CA LEU A 4 5.43 -9.31 -13.12
C LEU A 4 4.47 -8.14 -13.21
N HIS A 5 3.18 -8.46 -13.36
CA HIS A 5 2.09 -7.51 -13.39
C HIS A 5 1.30 -7.63 -12.09
N CYS A 6 1.10 -6.51 -11.39
CA CYS A 6 0.45 -6.47 -10.09
C CYS A 6 -0.65 -5.41 -10.10
N PHE A 7 -1.90 -5.88 -10.10
CA PHE A 7 -3.08 -5.04 -10.05
C PHE A 7 -3.85 -5.32 -8.76
N GLY A 8 -4.40 -4.28 -8.15
CA GLY A 8 -5.18 -4.41 -6.94
C GLY A 8 -5.56 -3.06 -6.36
N GLN A 9 -5.80 -3.04 -5.05
CA GLN A 9 -6.15 -1.83 -4.35
C GLN A 9 -5.74 -1.90 -2.87
N ILE A 10 -5.39 -0.75 -2.31
CA ILE A 10 -5.35 -0.55 -0.86
C ILE A 10 -6.80 -0.33 -0.42
N LEU A 11 -7.41 -1.37 0.14
CA LEU A 11 -8.84 -1.33 0.41
C LEU A 11 -9.17 -0.41 1.58
N CYS A 12 -8.48 -0.56 2.72
CA CYS A 12 -8.93 0.03 3.99
C CYS A 12 -7.89 -0.08 5.11
N ALA A 13 -8.12 0.65 6.19
CA ALA A 13 -7.46 0.55 7.48
C ALA A 13 -8.49 0.57 8.63
N TYR A 14 -8.21 -0.12 9.73
CA TYR A 14 -9.08 -0.17 10.92
C TYR A 14 -8.27 -0.53 12.17
N GLY A 15 -8.86 -0.36 13.35
CA GLY A 15 -8.21 -0.66 14.62
C GLY A 15 -7.25 0.43 15.12
N PHE A 16 -7.39 1.65 14.61
CA PHE A 16 -6.60 2.81 15.02
C PHE A 16 -7.38 3.71 16.00
N PRO A 17 -6.69 4.55 16.80
CA PRO A 17 -7.35 5.40 17.80
C PRO A 17 -8.35 6.41 17.23
N GLN A 18 -8.17 6.83 15.98
CA GLN A 18 -9.05 7.73 15.24
C GLN A 18 -9.39 7.15 13.87
N LYS A 19 -10.49 7.64 13.30
CA LYS A 19 -11.09 7.12 12.07
C LYS A 19 -10.78 7.96 10.82
N ASP A 20 -10.41 9.22 10.98
CA ASP A 20 -10.06 10.12 9.87
C ASP A 20 -8.65 9.77 9.40
N LEU A 21 -8.56 8.82 8.47
CA LEU A 21 -7.30 8.19 8.10
C LEU A 21 -7.03 8.36 6.61
N PHE A 22 -5.75 8.40 6.28
CA PHE A 22 -5.23 8.20 4.93
C PHE A 22 -3.99 7.32 4.97
N CYS A 23 -3.59 6.78 3.82
CA CYS A 23 -2.43 5.93 3.72
C CYS A 23 -1.41 6.51 2.73
N LYS A 24 -0.16 6.61 3.17
CA LYS A 24 0.99 6.77 2.28
C LYS A 24 1.55 5.39 1.99
N TRP A 25 1.83 5.11 0.74
CA TRP A 25 2.39 3.83 0.33
C TRP A 25 3.59 4.03 -0.58
N GLY A 26 4.45 3.03 -0.62
CA GLY A 26 5.55 3.04 -1.55
C GLY A 26 6.12 1.66 -1.80
N LEU A 27 6.95 1.60 -2.83
CA LEU A 27 7.52 0.39 -3.36
C LEU A 27 8.99 0.30 -3.00
N LYS A 28 9.43 -0.90 -2.64
CA LYS A 28 10.85 -1.22 -2.52
C LYS A 28 11.14 -2.55 -3.19
N ALA A 29 12.10 -2.56 -4.10
CA ALA A 29 12.57 -3.76 -4.78
C ALA A 29 14.11 -3.75 -4.87
N GLY A 30 14.72 -4.92 -5.06
CA GLY A 30 16.16 -5.06 -5.23
C GLY A 30 16.63 -4.69 -6.64
N CYS A 31 17.95 -4.65 -6.84
CA CYS A 31 18.58 -4.23 -8.10
C CYS A 31 18.24 -5.12 -9.31
N ALA A 32 17.78 -6.35 -9.09
CA ALA A 32 17.35 -7.26 -10.15
C ALA A 32 15.98 -6.90 -10.74
N TRP A 33 15.21 -6.04 -10.06
CA TRP A 33 13.85 -5.64 -10.41
C TRP A 33 13.82 -4.19 -10.89
N ARG A 34 13.14 -3.96 -12.02
CA ARG A 34 12.92 -2.63 -12.58
C ARG A 34 11.43 -2.40 -12.72
N LEU A 35 10.93 -1.30 -12.13
CA LEU A 35 9.59 -0.80 -12.41
C LEU A 35 9.59 -0.21 -13.82
N LEU A 36 8.74 -0.74 -14.70
CA LEU A 36 8.56 -0.28 -16.07
C LEU A 36 7.41 0.72 -16.14
N GLU A 37 6.28 0.40 -15.51
CA GLU A 37 5.07 1.23 -15.49
C GLU A 37 4.42 1.19 -14.10
N GLY A 38 3.61 2.21 -13.80
CA GLY A 38 2.98 2.40 -12.49
C GLY A 38 3.72 3.39 -11.59
N LEU A 39 3.14 3.67 -10.43
CA LEU A 39 3.68 4.59 -9.44
C LEU A 39 4.57 3.86 -8.44
N ALA A 40 5.74 4.43 -8.13
CA ALA A 40 6.62 3.87 -7.10
C ALA A 40 6.17 4.22 -5.68
N GLU A 41 5.39 5.28 -5.52
CA GLU A 41 4.84 5.74 -4.25
C GLU A 41 3.59 6.59 -4.49
N GLY A 42 2.79 6.77 -3.45
CA GLY A 42 1.57 7.55 -3.53
C GLY A 42 0.91 7.75 -2.18
N GLU A 43 -0.20 8.47 -2.22
CA GLU A 43 -1.04 8.79 -1.07
C GLU A 43 -2.50 8.58 -1.45
N THR A 44 -3.29 8.06 -0.51
CA THR A 44 -4.74 7.91 -0.67
C THR A 44 -5.46 9.20 -0.29
N GLN A 45 -6.75 9.29 -0.64
CA GLN A 45 -7.60 10.27 0.01
C GLN A 45 -7.71 10.00 1.52
N VAL A 46 -8.07 11.05 2.27
CA VAL A 46 -8.54 10.93 3.65
C VAL A 46 -9.98 10.43 3.60
N ASP A 47 -10.26 9.36 4.33
CA ASP A 47 -11.62 8.93 4.61
C ASP A 47 -12.01 9.32 6.04
N CYS A 48 -13.20 9.91 6.19
CA CYS A 48 -13.76 10.42 7.44
C CYS A 48 -15.10 9.73 7.72
N PRO A 49 -15.12 8.43 8.09
CA PRO A 49 -16.35 7.67 8.15
C PRO A 49 -17.28 8.20 9.26
N LEU A 50 -18.53 8.51 8.92
CA LEU A 50 -19.52 8.92 9.93
C LEU A 50 -19.94 7.77 10.85
N VAL A 51 -19.97 6.54 10.30
CA VAL A 51 -20.40 5.32 10.97
C VAL A 51 -19.37 4.21 10.73
N GLY A 52 -19.01 3.48 11.79
CA GLY A 52 -18.00 2.42 11.74
C GLY A 52 -16.59 2.88 12.10
N GLU A 53 -15.71 1.91 12.35
CA GLU A 53 -14.32 2.13 12.82
C GLU A 53 -13.29 1.96 11.69
N LYS A 54 -13.75 1.80 10.45
CA LYS A 54 -12.93 1.41 9.30
C LYS A 54 -12.92 2.51 8.27
N ALA A 55 -11.72 2.98 7.94
CA ALA A 55 -11.48 3.91 6.85
C ALA A 55 -11.32 3.14 5.53
N TYR A 56 -12.07 3.50 4.50
CA TYR A 56 -12.03 2.90 3.18
C TYR A 56 -11.30 3.81 2.19
N PHE A 57 -10.17 3.32 1.67
CA PHE A 57 -9.36 4.05 0.70
C PHE A 57 -9.69 3.64 -0.73
N CYS A 58 -9.93 2.35 -0.99
CA CYS A 58 -10.17 1.82 -2.34
C CYS A 58 -9.17 2.34 -3.39
N HIS A 59 -7.91 2.57 -2.97
CA HIS A 59 -6.91 3.26 -3.79
C HIS A 59 -6.26 2.26 -4.75
N PRO A 60 -6.28 2.51 -6.06
CA PRO A 60 -5.79 1.56 -7.04
C PRO A 60 -4.26 1.37 -6.94
N ILE A 61 -3.82 0.14 -7.16
CA ILE A 61 -2.41 -0.22 -7.34
C ILE A 61 -2.29 -0.92 -8.68
N ASP A 62 -1.41 -0.40 -9.52
CA ASP A 62 -1.06 -0.94 -10.83
C ASP A 62 0.46 -0.81 -11.00
N LEU A 63 1.16 -1.94 -11.05
CA LEU A 63 2.60 -2.01 -11.14
C LEU A 63 3.03 -3.03 -12.19
N HIS A 64 3.92 -2.62 -13.09
CA HIS A 64 4.54 -3.49 -14.08
C HIS A 64 6.05 -3.55 -13.84
N PHE A 65 6.56 -4.73 -13.53
CA PHE A 65 7.98 -4.98 -13.35
C PHE A 65 8.56 -5.84 -14.45
N ALA A 66 9.83 -5.62 -14.73
CA ALA A 66 10.68 -6.60 -15.38
C ALA A 66 11.85 -6.99 -14.48
N THR A 67 12.24 -8.26 -14.53
CA THR A 67 13.26 -8.82 -13.65
C THR A 67 14.34 -9.59 -14.41
N LYS A 68 15.56 -9.53 -13.88
CA LYS A 68 16.73 -10.33 -14.27
C LYS A 68 17.06 -11.45 -13.27
N GLY A 69 16.36 -11.52 -12.13
CA GLY A 69 16.59 -12.51 -11.09
C GLY A 69 15.66 -12.34 -9.88
N LEU A 70 15.54 -13.37 -9.04
CA LEU A 70 14.55 -13.37 -7.95
C LEU A 70 15.01 -12.64 -6.67
N GLN A 71 16.29 -12.28 -6.57
CA GLN A 71 16.83 -11.59 -5.39
C GLN A 71 16.19 -10.21 -5.22
N GLY A 72 15.85 -9.85 -3.98
CA GLY A 72 15.25 -8.57 -3.65
C GLY A 72 13.81 -8.42 -4.15
N TRP A 73 13.00 -9.46 -3.94
CA TRP A 73 11.59 -9.50 -4.33
C TRP A 73 10.83 -8.21 -3.94
N PRO A 74 9.98 -7.65 -4.83
CA PRO A 74 9.25 -6.42 -4.58
C PRO A 74 8.38 -6.49 -3.32
N LYS A 75 8.34 -5.37 -2.58
CA LYS A 75 7.48 -5.18 -1.42
C LYS A 75 6.86 -3.80 -1.41
N LEU A 76 5.65 -3.73 -0.88
CA LEU A 76 4.94 -2.49 -0.60
C LEU A 76 5.12 -2.16 0.88
N HIS A 77 5.43 -0.91 1.17
CA HIS A 77 5.38 -0.35 2.50
C HIS A 77 4.21 0.63 2.59
N PHE A 78 3.63 0.70 3.79
CA PHE A 78 2.45 1.48 4.08
C PHE A 78 2.67 2.25 5.36
N GLN A 79 2.13 3.45 5.41
CA GLN A 79 2.05 4.29 6.59
C GLN A 79 0.61 4.77 6.70
N VAL A 80 -0.01 4.54 7.84
CA VAL A 80 -1.37 5.00 8.14
C VAL A 80 -1.25 6.26 8.97
N TRP A 81 -1.85 7.33 8.47
CA TRP A 81 -1.80 8.65 9.05
C TRP A 81 -3.22 9.09 9.43
N HIS A 82 -3.33 9.77 10.57
CA HIS A 82 -4.52 10.51 10.96
C HIS A 82 -4.40 11.96 10.52
N HIS A 83 -5.45 12.47 9.89
CA HIS A 83 -5.60 13.88 9.56
C HIS A 83 -6.63 14.51 10.49
N ASP A 84 -6.21 15.48 11.30
CA ASP A 84 -7.13 16.19 12.19
C ASP A 84 -7.82 17.38 11.51
N TRP A 85 -8.89 17.87 12.12
CA TRP A 85 -9.67 19.02 11.62
C TRP A 85 -8.90 20.35 11.64
N VAL A 86 -7.76 20.42 12.34
CA VAL A 86 -6.87 21.59 12.40
C VAL A 86 -5.80 21.52 11.30
N GLY A 87 -5.73 20.42 10.55
CA GLY A 87 -4.82 20.20 9.44
C GLY A 87 -3.50 19.49 9.83
N LYS A 88 -3.37 18.96 11.05
CA LYS A 88 -2.21 18.20 11.49
C LYS A 88 -2.31 16.76 11.01
N ASN A 89 -1.16 16.24 10.59
CA ASN A 89 -0.98 14.82 10.25
C ASN A 89 -0.18 14.11 11.34
N GLU A 90 -0.73 13.03 11.87
CA GLU A 90 -0.10 12.18 12.88
C GLU A 90 0.06 10.75 12.37
N LEU A 91 1.26 10.19 12.49
CA LEU A 91 1.52 8.82 12.07
C LEU A 91 1.01 7.85 13.14
N PHE A 92 0.09 6.96 12.76
CA PHE A 92 -0.48 5.96 13.67
C PHE A 92 0.11 4.58 13.52
N GLY A 93 0.60 4.22 12.33
CA GLY A 93 1.20 2.91 12.10
C GLY A 93 1.95 2.84 10.79
N TYR A 94 2.89 1.91 10.71
CA TYR A 94 3.63 1.65 9.49
C TYR A 94 4.03 0.18 9.40
N GLY A 95 4.21 -0.30 8.18
CA GLY A 95 4.84 -1.59 7.94
C GLY A 95 4.86 -1.94 6.47
N PHE A 96 5.02 -3.23 6.16
CA PHE A 96 5.22 -3.65 4.78
C PHE A 96 4.68 -5.06 4.52
N CYS A 97 4.44 -5.37 3.26
CA CYS A 97 4.19 -6.72 2.78
C CYS A 97 4.95 -6.97 1.47
N HIS A 98 5.38 -8.21 1.27
CA HIS A 98 5.88 -8.64 -0.02
C HIS A 98 4.72 -8.84 -0.99
N ILE A 99 4.96 -8.57 -2.28
CA ILE A 99 4.03 -8.99 -3.33
C ILE A 99 3.92 -10.53 -3.26
N PRO A 100 2.72 -11.12 -3.38
CA PRO A 100 2.57 -12.58 -3.42
C PRO A 100 3.44 -13.23 -4.50
N THR A 101 4.07 -14.35 -4.17
CA THR A 101 5.00 -15.05 -5.08
C THR A 101 4.30 -16.04 -6.02
N SER A 102 3.01 -16.31 -5.81
CA SER A 102 2.19 -17.12 -6.69
C SER A 102 1.21 -16.26 -7.48
N PRO A 103 0.90 -16.62 -8.73
CA PRO A 103 -0.13 -15.93 -9.50
C PRO A 103 -1.52 -16.15 -8.88
N GLY A 104 -2.42 -15.18 -9.07
CA GLY A 104 -3.80 -15.25 -8.61
C GLY A 104 -4.23 -14.04 -7.81
N ASN A 105 -5.43 -14.13 -7.22
CA ASN A 105 -5.99 -13.10 -6.36
C ASN A 105 -5.59 -13.35 -4.91
N HIS A 106 -5.01 -12.35 -4.27
CA HIS A 106 -4.51 -12.45 -2.91
C HIS A 106 -5.08 -11.32 -2.07
N GLN A 107 -5.60 -11.67 -0.89
CA GLN A 107 -5.94 -10.70 0.13
C GLN A 107 -4.83 -10.69 1.19
N VAL A 108 -4.10 -9.58 1.27
CA VAL A 108 -3.02 -9.42 2.23
C VAL A 108 -3.47 -8.48 3.33
N ILE A 109 -3.55 -8.98 4.56
CA ILE A 109 -3.84 -8.18 5.76
C ILE A 109 -2.56 -8.10 6.59
N ARG A 110 -2.22 -6.90 7.05
CA ARG A 110 -1.08 -6.67 7.95
C ARG A 110 -1.56 -5.92 9.18
N THR A 111 -1.17 -6.45 10.33
CA THR A 111 -1.33 -5.79 11.64
C THR A 111 -0.02 -5.08 11.95
N PHE A 112 -0.10 -3.82 12.39
CA PHE A 112 1.03 -2.99 12.77
C PHE A 112 0.97 -2.69 14.26
#